data_AF-A0A525C7N5-F1
#
_entry.id   AF-A0A525C7N5-F1
#
_cell.length_a   1.000
_cell.length_b   1.000
_cell.length_c   1.000
_cell.angle_alpha   90.00
_cell.angle_beta   90.00
_cell.angle_gamma   90.00
#
_symmetry.space_group_name_H-M   'P 1'
#
loop_
_entity.id
_entity.type
_entity.pdbx_description
1 polymer ?
#
loop_
_entity_poly.entity_id
_entity_poly.type
_entity_poly.pdbx_seq_one_letter_code
_entity_poly.pdbx_strand_id
1 'polypeptide(L)'
;MTNEDHPRDTFPRGMAQPESGFRFSVDALLLACFASRFSKSPKPLFVLDLGAGCGVVGLGWLLREKGSHSLLGVDIDQEMTGLAQINAKSLGLEQQCHWLTQDIRRIRDATSIHPESFSLALANPPYWQPGHGREPQEAATRQARFETSASLEDFLAAAFYALNNRASLCLVYDAERMADLTVALRNERLEPKRMRLVHSRNNQTATLVLVEAMKNGKPGCRIEPPLALYEGLGKKTRLTAQALDFCPFLACNPGPGAALSPPD
;
A
#
# COMPACT_ATOMS: atom_id res chain seq x y z
N MET A 1 15.73 32.44 8.79
CA MET A 1 15.69 31.17 8.03
C MET A 1 14.82 30.23 8.83
N THR A 2 13.58 30.07 8.40
CA THR A 2 12.58 29.23 9.09
C THR A 2 13.06 27.78 9.04
N ASN A 3 13.02 27.08 10.18
CA ASN A 3 13.11 25.63 10.25
C ASN A 3 11.93 25.07 9.44
N GLU A 4 12.11 24.84 8.14
CA GLU A 4 11.18 24.01 7.38
C GLU A 4 11.55 22.56 7.68
N ASP A 5 10.62 21.82 8.30
CA ASP A 5 10.80 20.40 8.60
C ASP A 5 11.15 19.64 7.31
N HIS A 6 12.15 18.74 7.36
CA HIS A 6 12.58 17.99 6.18
C HIS A 6 11.38 17.16 5.65
N PRO A 7 11.15 17.05 4.33
CA PRO A 7 10.02 16.29 3.76
C PRO A 7 9.90 14.83 4.23
N ARG A 8 11.00 14.24 4.74
CA ARG A 8 11.01 12.88 5.29
C ARG A 8 10.36 12.83 6.68
N ASP A 9 10.55 13.86 7.48
CA ASP A 9 10.04 13.95 8.86
C ASP A 9 8.54 14.24 8.87
N THR A 10 8.03 14.83 7.78
CA THR A 10 6.62 15.19 7.65
C THR A 10 5.83 14.20 6.80
N PHE A 11 6.47 13.19 6.19
CA PHE A 11 5.79 12.19 5.35
C PHE A 11 4.58 11.55 6.08
N PRO A 12 3.41 11.45 5.43
CA PRO A 12 3.13 11.71 4.01
C PRO A 12 2.66 13.15 3.69
N ARG A 13 2.76 14.08 4.65
CA ARG A 13 2.41 15.49 4.42
C ARG A 13 3.35 16.09 3.38
N GLY A 14 2.79 16.93 2.50
CA GLY A 14 3.56 17.59 1.44
C GLY A 14 3.76 16.75 0.18
N MET A 15 3.25 15.51 0.13
CA MET A 15 3.21 14.77 -1.12
C MET A 15 2.30 15.45 -2.16
N ALA A 16 2.83 15.59 -3.37
CA ALA A 16 2.08 15.96 -4.54
C ALA A 16 1.02 14.87 -4.83
N GLN A 17 -0.21 15.33 -5.05
CA GLN A 17 -1.40 14.52 -5.27
C GLN A 17 -2.22 15.17 -6.40
N PRO A 18 -3.03 14.40 -7.14
CA PRO A 18 -3.86 14.98 -8.19
C PRO A 18 -4.80 16.06 -7.62
N GLU A 19 -4.99 17.16 -8.35
CA GLU A 19 -5.79 18.32 -7.91
C GLU A 19 -7.26 17.94 -7.68
N SER A 20 -7.75 16.96 -8.43
CA SER A 20 -9.08 16.36 -8.26
C SER A 20 -8.95 14.82 -8.31
N GLY A 21 -9.52 14.12 -7.34
CA GLY A 21 -9.49 12.65 -7.31
C GLY A 21 -8.93 12.02 -6.03
N PHE A 22 -8.23 10.90 -6.19
CA PHE A 22 -7.83 9.98 -5.12
C PHE A 22 -6.76 10.60 -4.21
N ARG A 23 -7.10 10.81 -2.93
CA ARG A 23 -6.12 11.08 -1.88
C ARG A 23 -5.65 9.76 -1.29
N PHE A 24 -4.37 9.69 -0.92
CA PHE A 24 -3.82 8.45 -0.36
C PHE A 24 -4.55 8.06 0.93
N SER A 25 -4.82 6.76 1.09
CA SER A 25 -5.54 6.22 2.24
C SER A 25 -4.59 5.85 3.39
N VAL A 26 -5.15 5.74 4.60
CA VAL A 26 -4.45 5.16 5.76
C VAL A 26 -3.92 3.77 5.43
N ASP A 27 -4.67 2.99 4.64
CA ASP A 27 -4.34 1.64 4.20
C ASP A 27 -2.98 1.56 3.50
N ALA A 28 -2.66 2.55 2.65
CA ALA A 28 -1.37 2.62 1.95
C ALA A 28 -0.19 2.77 2.93
N LEU A 29 -0.35 3.60 3.97
CA LEU A 29 0.67 3.80 5.00
C LEU A 29 0.83 2.55 5.88
N LEU A 30 -0.28 1.90 6.22
CA LEU A 30 -0.29 0.65 6.98
C LEU A 30 0.39 -0.46 6.18
N LEU A 31 0.14 -0.57 4.88
CA LEU A 31 0.78 -1.52 3.99
C LEU A 31 2.29 -1.30 3.92
N ALA A 32 2.73 -0.06 3.71
CA ALA A 32 4.15 0.30 3.69
C ALA A 32 4.86 -0.18 4.98
N CYS A 33 4.27 0.09 6.14
CA CYS A 33 4.83 -0.34 7.43
C CYS A 33 4.76 -1.85 7.64
N PHE A 34 3.67 -2.51 7.22
CA PHE A 34 3.50 -3.96 7.31
C PHE A 34 4.56 -4.73 6.51
N ALA A 35 4.90 -4.21 5.32
CA ALA A 35 5.90 -4.77 4.43
C ALA A 35 7.36 -4.44 4.84
N SER A 36 7.54 -3.46 5.74
CA SER A 36 8.86 -3.03 6.22
C SER A 36 9.37 -3.91 7.36
N ARG A 37 9.78 -5.14 7.03
CA ARG A 37 10.42 -6.09 7.97
C ARG A 37 11.63 -6.81 7.41
N PHE A 38 12.17 -6.30 6.31
CA PHE A 38 13.32 -6.87 5.62
C PHE A 38 14.63 -6.18 5.96
N SER A 39 14.65 -5.30 6.97
CA SER A 39 15.86 -4.62 7.50
C SER A 39 17.03 -5.53 7.88
N LYS A 40 16.80 -6.84 8.04
CA LYS A 40 17.83 -7.86 8.28
C LYS A 40 18.21 -8.66 7.03
N SER A 41 17.65 -8.31 5.87
CA SER A 41 18.00 -8.95 4.60
C SER A 41 19.48 -8.69 4.31
N PRO A 42 20.28 -9.73 4.05
CA PRO A 42 21.69 -9.58 3.73
C PRO A 42 21.91 -8.96 2.33
N LYS A 43 20.85 -8.78 1.54
CA LYS A 43 20.92 -8.27 0.17
C LYS A 43 19.91 -7.14 -0.05
N PRO A 44 20.28 -6.13 -0.88
CA PRO A 44 19.33 -5.21 -1.48
C PRO A 44 18.12 -5.92 -2.06
N LEU A 45 16.93 -5.39 -1.79
CA LEU A 45 15.69 -5.82 -2.42
C LEU A 45 15.44 -5.00 -3.67
N PHE A 46 14.94 -5.69 -4.69
CA PHE A 46 14.26 -5.06 -5.82
C PHE A 46 12.76 -5.23 -5.62
N VAL A 47 12.05 -4.11 -5.52
CA VAL A 47 10.65 -4.02 -5.09
C VAL A 47 9.79 -3.53 -6.24
N LEU A 48 8.64 -4.17 -6.44
CA LEU A 48 7.61 -3.76 -7.39
C LEU A 48 6.40 -3.21 -6.63
N ASP A 49 5.99 -1.97 -6.89
CA ASP A 49 4.76 -1.39 -6.36
C ASP A 49 3.69 -1.36 -7.46
N LEU A 50 2.70 -2.26 -7.37
CA LEU A 50 1.65 -2.45 -8.36
C LEU A 50 0.48 -1.52 -8.05
N GLY A 51 0.05 -0.72 -9.03
CA GLY A 51 -0.95 0.33 -8.82
C GLY A 51 -0.40 1.40 -7.88
N ALA A 52 0.82 1.88 -8.18
CA ALA A 52 1.61 2.68 -7.26
C ALA A 52 1.00 4.06 -6.96
N GLY A 53 0.08 4.55 -7.79
CA GLY A 53 -0.46 5.89 -7.70
C GLY A 53 0.66 6.93 -7.65
N CYS A 54 0.61 7.84 -6.68
CA CYS A 54 1.64 8.87 -6.47
C CYS A 54 2.80 8.38 -5.60
N GLY A 55 2.96 7.06 -5.45
CA GLY A 55 4.10 6.40 -4.83
C GLY A 55 4.02 6.19 -3.31
N VAL A 56 2.86 6.37 -2.68
CA VAL A 56 2.74 6.39 -1.20
C VAL A 56 3.24 5.10 -0.56
N VAL A 57 2.87 3.94 -1.11
CA VAL A 57 3.22 2.63 -0.53
C VAL A 57 4.72 2.39 -0.67
N GLY A 58 5.26 2.43 -1.89
CA GLY A 58 6.67 2.19 -2.16
C GLY A 58 7.62 3.22 -1.52
N LEU A 59 7.27 4.52 -1.55
CA LEU A 59 8.08 5.56 -0.90
C LEU A 59 8.03 5.42 0.62
N GLY A 60 6.85 5.18 1.20
CA GLY A 60 6.71 4.91 2.63
C GLY A 60 7.52 3.68 3.07
N TRP A 61 7.56 2.64 2.22
CA TRP A 61 8.38 1.46 2.47
C TRP A 61 9.88 1.77 2.44
N LEU A 62 10.36 2.54 1.44
CA LEU A 62 11.76 2.97 1.37
C LEU A 62 12.18 3.86 2.55
N LEU A 63 11.29 4.71 3.07
CA LEU A 63 11.57 5.52 4.26
C LEU A 63 11.67 4.69 5.54
N ARG A 64 10.99 3.55 5.60
CA ARG A 64 10.99 2.64 6.74
C ARG A 64 12.14 1.64 6.70
N GLU A 65 12.50 1.18 5.52
CA GLU A 65 13.54 0.18 5.33
C GLU A 65 14.92 0.81 5.22
N LYS A 66 15.87 0.22 5.94
CA LYS A 66 17.27 0.66 5.91
C LYS A 66 18.01 -0.15 4.86
N GLY A 67 18.64 0.54 3.92
CA GLY A 67 19.52 -0.06 2.94
C GLY A 67 19.38 0.58 1.57
N SER A 68 20.23 0.15 0.64
CA SER A 68 20.17 0.58 -0.75
C SER A 68 19.20 -0.33 -1.51
N HIS A 69 17.91 -0.10 -1.35
CA HIS A 69 16.87 -0.83 -2.08
C HIS A 69 16.52 -0.13 -3.39
N SER A 70 15.94 -0.88 -4.33
CA SER A 70 15.43 -0.32 -5.57
C SER A 70 13.95 -0.59 -5.69
N LEU A 71 13.21 0.40 -6.18
CA LEU A 71 11.77 0.36 -6.33
C LEU A 71 11.42 0.65 -7.80
N LEU A 72 10.56 -0.18 -8.38
CA LEU A 72 9.83 0.12 -9.60
C LEU A 72 8.35 0.27 -9.24
N GLY A 73 7.79 1.47 -9.38
CA GLY A 73 6.35 1.68 -9.27
C GLY A 73 5.68 1.62 -10.64
N VAL A 74 4.56 0.91 -10.71
CA VAL A 74 3.77 0.74 -11.94
C VAL A 74 2.37 1.27 -11.70
N ASP A 75 1.92 2.16 -12.57
CA ASP A 75 0.53 2.61 -12.60
C ASP A 75 0.06 2.77 -14.04
N ILE A 76 -1.24 2.60 -14.30
CA ILE A 76 -1.80 2.83 -15.64
C ILE A 76 -1.90 4.33 -15.96
N ASP A 77 -1.97 5.17 -14.93
CA ASP A 77 -2.13 6.61 -15.05
C ASP A 77 -0.78 7.34 -15.12
N GLN A 78 -0.54 8.00 -16.26
CA GLN A 78 0.68 8.77 -16.49
C GLN A 78 0.85 9.93 -15.50
N GLU A 79 -0.24 10.62 -15.14
CA GLU A 79 -0.20 11.74 -14.19
C GLU A 79 0.28 11.24 -12.82
N MET A 80 -0.26 10.11 -12.36
CA MET A 80 0.11 9.51 -11.08
C MET A 80 1.59 9.12 -11.03
N THR A 81 2.12 8.51 -12.10
CA THR A 81 3.56 8.21 -12.17
C THR A 81 4.45 9.46 -12.18
N GLY A 82 3.99 10.55 -12.82
CA GLY A 82 4.67 11.85 -12.77
C GLY A 82 4.70 12.45 -11.36
N LEU A 83 3.58 12.40 -10.64
CA LEU A 83 3.51 12.81 -9.24
C LEU A 83 4.40 11.96 -8.34
N ALA A 84 4.45 10.64 -8.58
CA ALA A 84 5.33 9.74 -7.85
C ALA A 84 6.82 10.09 -8.04
N GLN A 85 7.21 10.51 -9.26
CA GLN A 85 8.56 11.00 -9.53
C GLN A 85 8.88 12.30 -8.77
N ILE A 86 7.93 13.25 -8.73
CA ILE A 86 8.07 14.49 -7.95
C ILE A 86 8.23 14.17 -6.45
N ASN A 87 7.41 13.27 -5.93
CA ASN A 87 7.45 12.83 -4.53
C ASN A 87 8.75 12.09 -4.19
N ALA A 88 9.25 11.24 -5.08
CA ALA A 88 10.54 10.58 -4.88
C ALA A 88 11.66 11.61 -4.76
N LYS A 89 11.66 12.63 -5.63
CA LYS A 89 12.65 13.71 -5.60
C LYS A 89 12.55 14.57 -4.34
N SER A 90 11.35 14.93 -3.89
CA SER A 90 11.19 15.72 -2.66
C SER A 90 11.66 14.99 -1.41
N LEU A 91 11.60 13.65 -1.43
CA LEU A 91 12.11 12.77 -0.37
C LEU A 91 13.60 12.40 -0.55
N GLY A 92 14.28 12.85 -1.60
CA GLY A 92 15.66 12.46 -1.90
C GLY A 92 15.82 10.97 -2.17
N LEU A 93 14.83 10.35 -2.82
CA LEU A 93 14.74 8.92 -3.15
C LEU A 93 14.77 8.68 -4.67
N GLU A 94 14.96 9.70 -5.49
CA GLU A 94 14.89 9.63 -6.96
C GLU A 94 15.90 8.67 -7.59
N GLN A 95 17.03 8.39 -6.92
CA GLN A 95 18.02 7.42 -7.39
C GLN A 95 17.65 5.97 -7.05
N GLN A 96 16.69 5.76 -6.14
CA GLN A 96 16.22 4.44 -5.73
C GLN A 96 14.91 4.04 -6.43
N CYS A 97 14.20 5.01 -7.02
CA CYS A 97 12.86 4.82 -7.56
C CYS A 97 12.83 5.01 -9.07
N HIS A 98 12.19 4.07 -9.76
CA HIS A 98 11.79 4.19 -11.16
C HIS A 98 10.27 4.06 -11.24
N TRP A 99 9.67 4.74 -12.22
CA TRP A 99 8.22 4.76 -12.40
C TRP A 99 7.89 4.40 -13.85
N LEU A 100 6.89 3.55 -14.03
CA LEU A 100 6.46 3.05 -15.32
C LEU A 100 4.96 3.22 -15.50
N THR A 101 4.56 3.95 -16.54
CA THR A 101 3.16 3.99 -16.97
C THR A 101 2.84 2.73 -17.76
N GLN A 102 2.13 1.79 -17.15
CA GLN A 102 1.82 0.49 -17.74
C GLN A 102 0.55 -0.10 -17.13
N ASP A 103 -0.30 -0.69 -17.98
CA ASP A 103 -1.41 -1.51 -17.52
C ASP A 103 -0.89 -2.84 -16.96
N ILE A 104 -1.16 -3.10 -15.68
CA ILE A 104 -0.73 -4.31 -14.99
C ILE A 104 -1.34 -5.59 -15.57
N ARG A 105 -2.50 -5.51 -16.25
CA ARG A 105 -3.09 -6.64 -16.99
C ARG A 105 -2.20 -7.07 -18.15
N ARG A 106 -1.35 -6.15 -18.62
CA ARG A 106 -0.36 -6.32 -19.67
C ARG A 106 1.07 -6.22 -19.15
N ILE A 107 1.31 -6.56 -17.88
CA ILE A 107 2.64 -6.47 -17.25
C ILE A 107 3.73 -7.22 -18.04
N ARG A 108 3.34 -8.27 -18.78
CA ARG A 108 4.23 -9.10 -19.61
C ARG A 108 4.74 -8.37 -20.85
N ASP A 109 4.05 -7.32 -21.28
CA ASP A 109 4.44 -6.51 -22.44
C ASP A 109 5.49 -5.45 -22.06
N ALA A 110 5.67 -5.18 -20.75
CA ALA A 110 6.63 -4.22 -20.26
C ALA A 110 8.07 -4.74 -20.42
N THR A 111 8.89 -4.02 -21.18
CA THR A 111 10.29 -4.40 -21.43
C THR A 111 11.17 -4.34 -20.19
N SER A 112 10.78 -3.56 -19.18
CA SER A 112 11.50 -3.40 -17.91
C SER A 112 11.10 -4.42 -16.83
N ILE A 113 10.11 -5.28 -17.09
CA ILE A 113 9.59 -6.25 -16.11
C ILE A 113 9.74 -7.67 -16.68
N HIS A 114 10.81 -8.32 -16.25
CA HIS A 114 11.08 -9.72 -16.56
C HIS A 114 10.40 -10.67 -15.57
N PRO A 115 10.12 -11.92 -15.97
CA PRO A 115 9.64 -12.92 -15.03
C PRO A 115 10.70 -13.18 -13.96
N GLU A 116 10.26 -13.36 -12.71
CA GLU A 116 11.16 -13.70 -11.59
C GLU A 116 12.36 -12.75 -11.46
N SER A 117 12.09 -11.45 -11.38
CA SER A 117 13.11 -10.41 -11.20
C SER A 117 12.97 -9.63 -9.90
N PHE A 118 11.82 -9.70 -9.22
CA PHE A 118 11.54 -8.92 -8.02
C PHE A 118 11.55 -9.76 -6.75
N SER A 119 12.14 -9.22 -5.68
CA SER A 119 12.23 -9.86 -4.37
C SER A 119 11.06 -9.54 -3.44
N LEU A 120 10.27 -8.52 -3.76
CA LEU A 120 9.08 -8.09 -3.04
C LEU A 120 8.12 -7.40 -4.01
N ALA A 121 6.83 -7.66 -3.86
CA ALA A 121 5.77 -6.91 -4.52
C ALA A 121 4.87 -6.27 -3.46
N LEU A 122 4.40 -5.06 -3.73
CA LEU A 122 3.46 -4.31 -2.91
C LEU A 122 2.20 -4.06 -3.76
N ALA A 123 1.03 -4.19 -3.17
CA ALA A 123 -0.22 -3.89 -3.86
C ALA A 123 -1.27 -3.34 -2.90
N ASN A 124 -1.94 -2.27 -3.30
CA ASN A 124 -3.17 -1.78 -2.67
C ASN A 124 -4.30 -1.81 -3.70
N PRO A 125 -4.83 -3.00 -4.04
CA PRO A 125 -5.83 -3.13 -5.10
C PRO A 125 -7.15 -2.44 -4.73
N PRO A 126 -7.95 -1.99 -5.70
CA PRO A 126 -9.27 -1.45 -5.42
C PRO A 126 -10.19 -2.52 -4.78
N TYR A 127 -11.01 -2.11 -3.82
CA TYR A 127 -11.92 -2.99 -3.07
C TYR A 127 -13.33 -3.11 -3.70
N TRP A 128 -13.47 -2.94 -5.01
CA TRP A 128 -14.79 -2.75 -5.62
C TRP A 128 -15.68 -4.01 -5.54
N GLN A 129 -16.94 -3.81 -5.15
CA GLN A 129 -18.04 -4.73 -5.41
C GLN A 129 -18.98 -4.10 -6.45
N PRO A 130 -19.29 -4.79 -7.56
CA PRO A 130 -20.48 -4.47 -8.34
C PRO A 130 -21.72 -4.72 -7.47
N GLY A 131 -22.52 -3.68 -7.19
CA GLY A 131 -23.84 -3.81 -6.56
C GLY A 131 -23.93 -3.64 -5.03
N HIS A 132 -22.84 -3.33 -4.32
CA HIS A 132 -22.86 -3.05 -2.88
C HIS A 132 -21.86 -1.95 -2.48
N GLY A 133 -22.31 -0.97 -1.70
CA GLY A 133 -21.57 0.24 -1.30
C GLY A 133 -22.22 1.54 -1.77
N ARG A 134 -21.80 2.69 -1.23
CA ARG A 134 -22.32 4.02 -1.61
C ARG A 134 -21.90 4.29 -3.06
N GLU A 135 -22.83 4.06 -3.98
CA GLU A 135 -22.60 4.24 -5.41
C GLU A 135 -22.12 5.68 -5.70
N PRO A 136 -21.16 5.87 -6.62
CA PRO A 136 -20.91 7.19 -7.20
C PRO A 136 -22.22 7.72 -7.79
N GLN A 137 -22.68 8.89 -7.35
CA GLN A 137 -23.97 9.46 -7.78
C GLN A 137 -24.06 9.66 -9.31
N GLU A 138 -22.93 9.70 -10.01
CA GLU A 138 -22.87 9.97 -11.45
C GLU A 138 -22.65 8.69 -12.27
N ALA A 139 -23.54 8.44 -13.23
CA ALA A 139 -23.49 7.30 -14.13
C ALA A 139 -22.21 7.24 -14.99
N ALA A 140 -21.68 8.40 -15.40
CA ALA A 140 -20.45 8.50 -16.20
C ALA A 140 -19.20 8.05 -15.42
N THR A 141 -19.07 8.49 -14.16
CA THR A 141 -17.97 8.11 -13.23
C THR A 141 -18.03 6.62 -12.87
N ARG A 142 -19.23 6.06 -12.85
CA ARG A 142 -19.50 4.63 -12.62
C ARG A 142 -18.99 3.81 -13.82
N GLN A 143 -19.45 4.10 -15.03
CA GLN A 143 -19.11 3.34 -16.24
C GLN A 143 -17.62 3.42 -16.60
N ALA A 144 -16.99 4.59 -16.43
CA ALA A 144 -15.56 4.76 -16.64
C ALA A 144 -14.71 3.91 -15.66
N ARG A 145 -15.07 3.83 -14.37
CA ARG A 145 -14.36 2.99 -13.38
C ARG A 145 -14.60 1.49 -13.58
N PHE A 146 -15.79 1.10 -14.06
CA PHE A 146 -16.13 -0.30 -14.35
C PHE A 146 -15.39 -0.85 -15.57
N GLU A 147 -15.10 -0.03 -16.59
CA GLU A 147 -14.39 -0.48 -17.80
C GLU A 147 -12.85 -0.41 -17.69
N THR A 148 -12.30 0.34 -16.72
CA THR A 148 -10.84 0.61 -16.63
C THR A 148 -10.12 0.06 -15.39
N SER A 149 -10.81 -0.40 -14.35
CA SER A 149 -10.13 -0.88 -13.13
C SER A 149 -9.67 -2.34 -13.24
N ALA A 150 -8.40 -2.58 -12.90
CA ALA A 150 -7.86 -3.93 -12.78
C ALA A 150 -8.46 -4.64 -11.56
N SER A 151 -8.75 -5.93 -11.70
CA SER A 151 -9.30 -6.81 -10.66
C SER A 151 -8.22 -7.27 -9.67
N LEU A 152 -8.61 -7.80 -8.51
CA LEU A 152 -7.66 -8.42 -7.56
C LEU A 152 -6.79 -9.47 -8.27
N GLU A 153 -7.41 -10.32 -9.08
CA GLU A 153 -6.77 -11.38 -9.84
C GLU A 153 -5.69 -10.84 -10.78
N ASP A 154 -5.93 -9.68 -11.41
CA ASP A 154 -4.92 -9.04 -12.28
C ASP A 154 -3.68 -8.61 -11.48
N PHE A 155 -3.86 -8.05 -10.27
CA PHE A 155 -2.75 -7.70 -9.38
C PHE A 155 -1.98 -8.95 -8.93
N LEU A 156 -2.70 -10.02 -8.58
CA LEU A 156 -2.09 -11.28 -8.14
C LEU A 156 -1.28 -11.93 -9.27
N ALA A 157 -1.84 -11.99 -10.48
CA ALA A 157 -1.17 -12.55 -11.66
C ALA A 157 0.09 -11.74 -12.04
N ALA A 158 0.00 -10.41 -11.97
CA ALA A 158 1.14 -9.54 -12.21
C ALA A 158 2.26 -9.73 -11.17
N ALA A 159 1.90 -9.80 -9.89
CA ALA A 159 2.84 -10.10 -8.82
C ALA A 159 3.48 -11.48 -9.00
N PHE A 160 2.70 -12.52 -9.29
CA PHE A 160 3.23 -13.87 -9.49
C PHE A 160 4.21 -13.96 -10.67
N TYR A 161 3.92 -13.27 -11.77
CA TYR A 161 4.83 -13.19 -12.92
C TYR A 161 6.18 -12.58 -12.53
N ALA A 162 6.16 -11.41 -11.89
CA ALA A 162 7.35 -10.60 -11.61
C ALA A 162 8.19 -11.12 -10.43
N LEU A 163 7.55 -11.75 -9.42
CA LEU A 163 8.23 -12.20 -8.21
C LEU A 163 9.18 -13.37 -8.47
N ASN A 164 10.36 -13.31 -7.85
CA ASN A 164 11.27 -14.45 -7.71
C ASN A 164 10.53 -15.60 -7.04
N ASN A 165 10.91 -16.84 -7.37
CA ASN A 165 10.42 -17.98 -6.60
C ASN A 165 10.70 -17.79 -5.09
N ARG A 166 9.69 -18.05 -4.24
CA ARG A 166 9.73 -17.83 -2.79
C ARG A 166 9.82 -16.38 -2.31
N ALA A 167 9.68 -15.39 -3.21
CA ALA A 167 9.52 -13.99 -2.81
C ALA A 167 8.10 -13.67 -2.33
N SER A 168 7.96 -12.55 -1.61
CA SER A 168 6.71 -12.15 -0.97
C SER A 168 5.96 -11.10 -1.79
N LEU A 169 4.64 -11.21 -1.81
CA LEU A 169 3.68 -10.15 -2.09
C LEU A 169 3.13 -9.67 -0.74
N CYS A 170 3.17 -8.36 -0.49
CA CYS A 170 2.45 -7.72 0.60
C CYS A 170 1.30 -6.90 0.02
N LEU A 171 0.09 -7.09 0.55
CA LEU A 171 -1.07 -6.30 0.14
C LEU A 171 -1.97 -5.94 1.32
N VAL A 172 -2.81 -4.94 1.10
CA VAL A 172 -3.92 -4.59 1.99
C VAL A 172 -5.24 -4.85 1.24
N TYR A 173 -6.23 -5.35 1.96
CA TYR A 173 -7.55 -5.62 1.40
C TYR A 173 -8.68 -5.41 2.41
N ASP A 174 -9.91 -5.38 1.91
CA ASP A 174 -11.11 -5.39 2.74
C ASP A 174 -11.17 -6.69 3.57
N ALA A 175 -11.32 -6.54 4.89
CA ALA A 175 -11.42 -7.67 5.81
C ALA A 175 -12.68 -8.52 5.60
N GLU A 176 -13.79 -7.93 5.15
CA GLU A 176 -15.04 -8.65 4.86
C GLU A 176 -14.84 -9.64 3.70
N ARG A 177 -13.92 -9.32 2.77
CA ARG A 177 -13.57 -10.16 1.62
C ARG A 177 -12.37 -11.08 1.83
N MET A 178 -11.97 -11.30 3.08
CA MET A 178 -10.80 -12.12 3.41
C MET A 178 -10.91 -13.56 2.88
N ALA A 179 -12.13 -14.12 2.83
CA ALA A 179 -12.37 -15.46 2.28
C ALA A 179 -12.02 -15.52 0.78
N ASP A 180 -12.59 -14.60 -0.01
CA ASP A 180 -12.32 -14.48 -1.46
C ASP A 180 -10.83 -14.23 -1.72
N LEU A 181 -10.24 -13.29 -0.97
CA LEU A 181 -8.82 -12.97 -1.07
C LEU A 181 -7.95 -14.21 -0.88
N THR A 182 -8.26 -15.02 0.14
CA THR A 182 -7.48 -16.24 0.44
C THR A 182 -7.61 -17.27 -0.68
N VAL A 183 -8.79 -17.42 -1.27
CA VAL A 183 -9.00 -18.30 -2.43
C VAL A 183 -8.24 -17.79 -3.65
N ALA A 184 -8.35 -16.50 -3.97
CA ALA A 184 -7.67 -15.88 -5.12
C ALA A 184 -6.14 -16.02 -5.01
N LEU A 185 -5.58 -15.74 -3.83
CA LEU A 185 -4.15 -15.92 -3.54
C LEU A 185 -3.68 -17.36 -3.82
N ARG A 186 -4.40 -18.35 -3.30
CA ARG A 186 -4.01 -19.76 -3.47
C ARG A 186 -4.19 -20.24 -4.91
N ASN A 187 -5.21 -19.77 -5.62
CA ASN A 187 -5.41 -20.07 -7.04
C ASN A 187 -4.23 -19.58 -7.89
N GLU A 188 -3.68 -18.40 -7.56
CA GLU A 188 -2.50 -17.85 -8.23
C GLU A 188 -1.17 -18.35 -7.63
N ARG A 189 -1.20 -19.40 -6.79
CA ARG A 189 0.00 -20.00 -6.16
C ARG A 189 0.81 -19.02 -5.29
N LEU A 190 0.13 -18.02 -4.73
CA LEU A 190 0.63 -17.11 -3.71
C LEU A 190 0.10 -17.58 -2.35
N GLU A 191 0.92 -18.33 -1.61
CA GLU A 191 0.46 -18.93 -0.35
C GLU A 191 0.47 -17.88 0.78
N PRO A 192 -0.66 -17.58 1.44
CA PRO A 192 -0.68 -16.64 2.56
C PRO A 192 0.20 -17.13 3.70
N LYS A 193 1.14 -16.30 4.15
CA LYS A 193 2.11 -16.63 5.21
C LYS A 193 1.85 -15.83 6.48
N ARG A 194 1.28 -14.64 6.35
CA ARG A 194 1.08 -13.73 7.47
C ARG A 194 -0.10 -12.82 7.23
N MET A 195 -0.92 -12.63 8.26
CA MET A 195 -2.05 -11.71 8.21
C MET A 195 -2.10 -10.87 9.47
N ARG A 196 -2.54 -9.61 9.34
CA ARG A 196 -2.88 -8.76 10.48
C ARG A 196 -4.21 -8.06 10.21
N LEU A 197 -5.17 -8.26 11.10
CA LEU A 197 -6.46 -7.58 11.05
C LEU A 197 -6.33 -6.17 11.62
N VAL A 198 -6.93 -5.20 10.93
CA VAL A 198 -6.96 -3.80 11.35
C VAL A 198 -8.40 -3.42 11.67
N HIS A 199 -8.58 -2.86 12.85
CA HIS A 199 -9.84 -2.42 13.38
C HIS A 199 -9.79 -0.90 13.57
N SER A 200 -10.89 -0.21 13.30
CA SER A 200 -11.00 1.20 13.69
C SER A 200 -10.87 1.34 15.21
N ARG A 201 -11.54 0.47 15.98
CA ARG A 201 -11.44 0.37 17.44
C ARG A 201 -11.42 -1.09 17.89
N ASN A 202 -10.85 -1.37 19.07
CA ASN A 202 -10.72 -2.73 19.61
C ASN A 202 -12.04 -3.52 19.76
N ASN A 203 -13.17 -2.82 19.88
CA ASN A 203 -14.50 -3.43 20.04
C ASN A 203 -15.32 -3.45 18.74
N GLN A 204 -14.71 -3.16 17.59
CA GLN A 204 -15.35 -3.15 16.28
C GLN A 204 -14.83 -4.29 15.41
N THR A 205 -15.57 -4.64 14.36
CA THR A 205 -15.11 -5.57 13.34
C THR A 205 -13.87 -5.03 12.63
N ALA A 206 -13.06 -5.95 12.09
CA ALA A 206 -11.94 -5.57 11.25
C ALA A 206 -12.48 -4.92 9.97
N THR A 207 -11.82 -3.85 9.53
CA THR A 207 -12.14 -3.17 8.26
C THR A 207 -11.11 -3.47 7.19
N LEU A 208 -9.86 -3.78 7.59
CA LEU A 208 -8.80 -4.15 6.67
C LEU A 208 -8.09 -5.41 7.13
N VAL A 209 -7.54 -6.14 6.17
CA VAL A 209 -6.57 -7.20 6.40
C VAL A 209 -5.29 -6.88 5.65
N LEU A 210 -4.16 -6.86 6.37
CA LEU A 210 -2.83 -6.78 5.79
C LEU A 210 -2.32 -8.19 5.59
N VAL A 211 -1.91 -8.56 4.38
CA VAL A 211 -1.53 -9.94 4.03
C VAL A 211 -0.15 -9.95 3.41
N GLU A 212 0.69 -10.89 3.86
CA GLU A 212 1.88 -11.32 3.15
C GLU A 212 1.62 -12.71 2.58
N ALA A 213 1.81 -12.88 1.28
CA ALA A 213 1.73 -14.14 0.58
C ALA A 213 3.05 -14.44 -0.14
N MET A 214 3.42 -15.72 -0.24
CA MET A 214 4.69 -16.14 -0.81
C MET A 214 4.47 -16.93 -2.10
N LYS A 215 5.17 -16.54 -3.16
CA LYS A 215 5.16 -17.28 -4.43
C LYS A 215 5.65 -18.72 -4.21
N ASN A 216 4.82 -19.69 -4.58
CA ASN A 216 5.08 -21.12 -4.41
C ASN A 216 5.46 -21.51 -2.97
N GLY A 217 4.89 -20.80 -2.00
CA GLY A 217 5.08 -21.07 -0.58
C GLY A 217 4.48 -22.42 -0.17
N LYS A 218 5.02 -22.99 0.92
CA LYS A 218 4.37 -24.15 1.58
C LYS A 218 3.23 -23.66 2.47
N PRO A 219 2.20 -24.49 2.71
CA PRO A 219 1.07 -24.12 3.57
C PRO A 219 1.45 -23.58 4.95
N GLY A 220 0.57 -22.74 5.49
CA GLY A 220 0.61 -22.24 6.87
C GLY A 220 0.66 -20.73 6.94
N CYS A 221 -0.26 -20.15 7.70
CA CYS A 221 -0.41 -18.70 7.85
C CYS A 221 -0.35 -18.32 9.34
N ARG A 222 0.45 -17.31 9.67
CA ARG A 222 0.51 -16.71 11.01
C ARG A 222 -0.42 -15.51 11.08
N ILE A 223 -1.34 -15.53 12.03
CA ILE A 223 -2.18 -14.38 12.35
C ILE A 223 -1.46 -13.54 13.43
N GLU A 224 -1.09 -12.31 13.10
CA GLU A 224 -0.51 -11.35 14.05
C GLU A 224 -1.60 -10.77 14.98
N PRO A 225 -1.23 -10.27 16.18
CA PRO A 225 -2.17 -9.55 17.03
C PRO A 225 -2.87 -8.42 16.27
N PRO A 226 -4.18 -8.20 16.50
CA PRO A 226 -4.92 -7.17 15.78
C PRO A 226 -4.32 -5.78 16.03
N LEU A 227 -4.60 -4.87 15.11
CA LEU A 227 -4.25 -3.47 15.21
C LEU A 227 -5.52 -2.64 15.36
N ALA A 228 -5.74 -2.02 16.53
CA ALA A 228 -6.76 -0.99 16.67
C ALA A 228 -6.19 0.40 16.42
N LEU A 229 -6.76 1.12 15.47
CA LEU A 229 -6.27 2.44 15.08
C LEU A 229 -6.59 3.50 16.13
N TYR A 230 -7.81 3.53 16.64
CA TYR A 230 -8.30 4.61 17.50
C TYR A 230 -8.78 4.13 18.87
N GLU A 231 -8.59 4.99 19.87
CA GLU A 231 -9.14 4.87 21.21
C GLU A 231 -9.88 6.15 21.64
N GLY A 232 -10.51 6.14 22.81
CA GLY A 232 -11.35 7.24 23.29
C GLY A 232 -12.68 7.37 22.54
N LEU A 233 -13.49 8.37 22.90
CA LEU A 233 -14.79 8.64 22.26
C LEU A 233 -14.97 10.15 22.06
N GLY A 234 -15.70 10.52 21.00
CA GLY A 234 -15.97 11.94 20.66
C GLY A 234 -14.67 12.75 20.56
N LYS A 235 -14.61 13.89 21.26
CA LYS A 235 -13.44 14.77 21.29
C LYS A 235 -12.16 14.14 21.87
N LYS A 236 -12.27 12.98 22.57
CA LYS A 236 -11.11 12.24 23.09
C LYS A 236 -10.57 11.22 22.10
N THR A 237 -11.11 11.17 20.87
CA THR A 237 -10.65 10.24 19.83
C THR A 237 -9.23 10.56 19.44
N ARG A 238 -8.35 9.56 19.53
CA ARG A 238 -6.94 9.66 19.15
C ARG A 238 -6.44 8.32 18.64
N LEU A 239 -5.32 8.34 17.94
CA LEU A 239 -4.61 7.12 17.57
C LEU A 239 -4.12 6.38 18.82
N THR A 240 -4.16 5.05 18.80
CA THR A 240 -3.56 4.24 19.86
C THR A 240 -2.03 4.32 19.79
N ALA A 241 -1.35 4.12 20.91
CA ALA A 241 0.12 3.99 20.93
C ALA A 241 0.58 2.85 20.00
N GLN A 242 -0.14 1.72 19.99
CA GLN A 242 0.13 0.59 19.11
C GLN A 242 0.06 0.98 17.61
N ALA A 243 -0.90 1.82 17.22
CA ALA A 243 -1.03 2.31 15.85
C ALA A 243 0.15 3.21 15.44
N LEU A 244 0.58 4.09 16.33
CA LEU A 244 1.74 4.96 16.11
C LEU A 244 3.06 4.19 16.08
N ASP A 245 3.24 3.21 16.96
CA ASP A 245 4.42 2.34 16.96
C ASP A 245 4.49 1.50 15.67
N PHE A 246 3.35 0.97 15.24
CA PHE A 246 3.25 0.20 14.01
C PHE A 246 3.50 1.08 12.77
N CYS A 247 2.82 2.22 12.69
CA CYS A 247 2.85 3.13 11.56
C CYS A 247 3.01 4.60 12.03
N PRO A 248 4.26 5.05 12.27
CA PRO A 248 4.58 6.41 12.71
C PRO A 248 4.09 7.50 11.75
N PHE A 249 3.95 7.18 10.46
CA PHE A 249 3.39 8.07 9.45
C PHE A 249 1.97 8.58 9.78
N LEU A 250 1.23 7.86 10.63
CA LEU A 250 -0.08 8.30 11.09
C LEU A 250 -0.02 9.55 11.99
N ALA A 251 1.12 9.82 12.63
CA ALA A 251 1.30 11.02 13.45
C ALA A 251 1.26 12.31 12.60
N CYS A 252 1.76 12.24 11.36
CA CYS A 252 1.82 13.39 10.45
C CYS A 252 0.51 13.59 9.66
N ASN A 253 -0.37 12.58 9.67
CA ASN A 253 -1.70 12.59 9.08
C ASN A 253 -2.77 12.11 10.08
N PRO A 254 -2.98 12.82 11.21
CA PRO A 254 -4.05 12.49 12.11
C PRO A 254 -5.36 12.73 11.36
N GLY A 255 -6.17 11.67 11.14
CA GLY A 255 -7.44 11.79 10.42
C GLY A 255 -8.37 12.89 10.97
N PRO A 256 -9.52 13.14 10.32
CA PRO A 256 -10.41 14.26 10.64
C PRO A 256 -10.91 14.17 12.08
N GLY A 257 -10.23 14.84 13.01
CA GLY A 257 -10.53 14.77 14.44
C GLY A 257 -9.36 15.04 15.39
N ALA A 258 -8.11 14.94 14.93
CA ALA A 258 -6.94 15.26 15.76
C ALA A 258 -6.22 16.51 15.25
N ALA A 259 -6.87 17.66 15.42
CA ALA A 259 -6.13 18.89 15.63
C ALA A 259 -5.42 18.74 16.98
N LEU A 260 -4.12 18.48 16.96
CA LEU A 260 -3.26 18.69 18.12
C LEU A 260 -3.37 20.17 18.46
N SER A 261 -4.04 20.49 19.57
CA SER A 261 -3.98 21.83 20.14
C SER A 261 -2.51 22.16 20.42
N PRO A 262 -2.05 23.39 20.11
CA PRO A 262 -0.68 23.78 20.46
C PRO A 262 -0.50 23.69 21.98
N PRO A 263 0.72 23.39 22.47
CA PRO A 263 1.00 23.44 23.90
C PRO A 263 0.83 24.89 24.39
N ASP A 264 0.14 25.02 25.53
CA ASP A 264 0.04 26.27 26.30
C ASP A 264 1.43 26.75 26.77
#